data_AF-A0AAV9ZUI6-F1
#
_entry.id   AF-A0AAV9ZUI6-F1
#
_cell.length_a   1.000
_cell.length_b   1.000
_cell.length_c   1.000
_cell.angle_alpha   90.00
_cell.angle_beta   90.00
_cell.angle_gamma   90.00
#
_symmetry.space_group_name_H-M   'P 1'
#
loop_
_entity.id
_entity.type
_entity.pdbx_description
1 polymer ?
#
loop_
_entity_poly.entity_id
_entity_poly.type
_entity_poly.pdbx_seq_one_letter_code
_entity_poly.pdbx_strand_id
1 'polypeptide(L)'
;YFDSFLPTLLLYPAERPQYRSIRGKYVVGVDIAKERAMSQIYGAEHLLRLIAYLPHLVAYSELDAGSTEIIQEYLNELLWFV
;
A
#
# COMPACT_ATOMS: atom_id res chain seq x y z
N TYR A 1 -2.84 1.05 5.84
CA TYR A 1 -1.60 1.50 5.16
C TYR A 1 -1.72 1.36 3.65
N PHE A 2 -1.75 0.15 3.07
CA PHE A 2 -1.76 -0.04 1.62
C PHE A 2 -2.77 0.83 0.85
N ASP A 3 -4.07 0.77 1.20
CA ASP A 3 -5.12 1.53 0.50
C ASP A 3 -4.92 3.05 0.58
N SER A 4 -4.33 3.55 1.68
CA SER A 4 -4.05 4.97 1.90
C SER A 4 -2.81 5.45 1.14
N PHE A 5 -1.78 4.61 1.04
CA PHE A 5 -0.51 4.94 0.37
C PHE A 5 -0.55 4.67 -1.14
N LEU A 6 -1.52 3.88 -1.62
CA LEU A 6 -1.63 3.54 -3.02
C LEU A 6 -1.73 4.76 -3.96
N PRO A 7 -2.67 5.71 -3.77
CA PRO A 7 -2.77 6.87 -4.66
C PRO A 7 -1.61 7.86 -4.55
N THR A 8 -0.90 7.88 -3.42
CA THR A 8 0.12 8.90 -3.11
C THR A 8 1.53 8.46 -3.48
N LEU A 9 1.85 7.19 -3.24
CA LEU A 9 3.23 6.70 -3.25
C LEU A 9 3.43 5.49 -4.19
N LEU A 10 2.45 4.60 -4.29
CA LEU A 10 2.67 3.29 -4.95
C LEU A 10 2.45 3.31 -6.46
N LEU A 11 1.86 4.37 -7.01
CA LEU A 11 1.52 4.48 -8.44
C LEU A 11 2.49 5.39 -9.19
N TYR A 12 3.07 4.86 -10.26
CA TYR A 12 3.77 5.65 -11.27
C TYR A 12 2.80 6.58 -12.01
N PRO A 13 3.28 7.68 -12.62
CA PRO A 13 2.44 8.61 -13.37
C PRO A 13 1.57 7.93 -14.44
N ALA A 14 2.09 6.89 -15.09
CA ALA A 14 1.38 6.12 -16.11
C ALA A 14 0.25 5.24 -15.56
N GLU A 15 0.30 4.84 -14.28
CA GLU A 15 -0.71 3.99 -13.64
C GLU A 15 -1.90 4.82 -13.08
N ARG A 16 -1.73 6.14 -12.96
CA ARG A 16 -2.75 7.05 -12.40
C ARG A 16 -4.08 7.09 -13.18
N PRO A 17 -4.11 7.09 -14.52
CA PRO A 17 -5.36 7.01 -15.28
C PRO A 17 -6.12 5.70 -15.01
N GLN A 18 -5.41 4.58 -14.89
CA GLN A 18 -6.00 3.28 -14.57
C GLN A 18 -6.64 3.30 -13.17
N TYR A 19 -5.92 3.81 -12.16
CA TYR A 19 -6.45 3.95 -10.81
C TYR A 19 -7.73 4.79 -10.75
N ARG A 20 -7.80 5.92 -11.48
CA ARG A 20 -9.01 6.75 -11.55
C ARG A 20 -10.19 6.00 -12.15
N SER A 21 -9.98 5.21 -13.19
CA SER A 21 -11.03 4.40 -13.81
C SER A 21 -11.55 3.32 -12.86
N ILE A 22 -10.64 2.61 -12.18
CA ILE A 22 -10.99 1.56 -11.20
C ILE A 22 -11.77 2.16 -10.03
N ARG A 23 -11.28 3.27 -9.46
CA ARG A 23 -11.96 3.96 -8.35
C ARG A 23 -13.34 4.49 -8.76
N GLY A 24 -13.48 5.02 -9.97
CA GLY A 24 -14.77 5.45 -10.51
C GLY A 24 -15.77 4.30 -10.70
N LYS A 25 -15.30 3.08 -10.97
CA LYS A 25 -16.16 1.89 -11.13
C LYS A 25 -16.61 1.28 -9.80
N TYR A 26 -15.70 1.13 -8.84
CA TYR A 26 -15.94 0.33 -7.63
C TYR A 26 -16.21 1.15 -6.36
N VAL A 27 -15.85 2.44 -6.32
CA VAL A 27 -15.96 3.28 -5.12
C VAL A 27 -16.99 4.41 -5.28
N VAL A 28 -17.12 4.96 -6.50
CA VAL A 28 -18.02 6.10 -6.79
C VAL A 28 -19.12 5.73 -7.82
N GLY A 29 -19.11 4.49 -8.32
CA GLY A 29 -19.94 4.02 -9.42
C GLY A 29 -21.26 3.39 -8.98
N VAL A 30 -22.04 2.95 -9.98
CA VAL A 30 -23.41 2.43 -9.85
C VAL A 30 -23.49 1.05 -9.14
N ASP A 31 -22.38 0.31 -9.06
CA ASP A 31 -22.27 -1.01 -8.43
C ASP A 31 -21.73 -0.96 -6.99
N ILE A 32 -22.29 -0.10 -6.13
CA ILE A 32 -21.88 0.07 -4.72
C ILE A 32 -22.02 -1.25 -3.92
N ALA A 33 -22.85 -2.19 -4.40
CA ALA A 33 -23.00 -3.52 -3.81
C ALA A 33 -21.72 -4.38 -3.86
N LYS A 34 -20.68 -3.99 -4.62
CA LYS A 34 -19.38 -4.64 -4.69
C LYS A 34 -18.24 -3.65 -4.43
N GLU A 35 -18.34 -2.91 -3.34
CA GLU A 35 -17.23 -2.11 -2.85
C GLU A 35 -16.01 -3.03 -2.66
N ARG A 36 -14.98 -2.81 -3.50
CA ARG A 36 -13.72 -3.56 -3.44
C ARG A 36 -12.63 -2.64 -2.93
N ALA A 37 -11.94 -3.09 -1.89
CA ALA A 37 -10.76 -2.39 -1.40
C ALA A 37 -9.66 -2.43 -2.48
N MET A 38 -8.81 -1.40 -2.54
CA MET A 38 -7.73 -1.38 -3.55
C MET A 38 -6.72 -2.51 -3.30
N SER A 39 -6.56 -2.92 -2.05
CA SER A 39 -5.85 -4.13 -1.60
C SER A 39 -6.37 -5.44 -2.21
N GLN A 40 -7.61 -5.49 -2.71
CA GLN A 40 -8.16 -6.65 -3.42
C GLN A 40 -7.96 -6.59 -4.94
N ILE A 41 -7.57 -5.41 -5.46
CA ILE A 41 -7.44 -5.15 -6.89
C ILE A 41 -5.95 -5.12 -7.29
N TYR A 42 -5.12 -4.49 -6.47
CA TYR A 42 -3.68 -4.40 -6.66
C TYR A 42 -2.98 -5.57 -5.97
N GLY A 43 -2.12 -6.27 -6.71
CA GLY A 43 -1.44 -7.48 -6.24
C GLY A 43 -0.06 -7.24 -5.63
N ALA A 44 0.75 -8.31 -5.62
CA ALA A 44 2.05 -8.38 -4.96
C ALA A 44 3.05 -7.30 -5.39
N GLU A 45 3.04 -6.86 -6.66
CA GLU A 45 3.97 -5.83 -7.13
C GLU A 45 3.84 -4.52 -6.37
N HIS A 46 2.61 -4.06 -6.15
CA HIS A 46 2.36 -2.81 -5.42
C HIS A 46 2.61 -3.00 -3.93
N LEU A 47 2.39 -4.21 -3.41
CA LEU A 47 2.70 -4.55 -2.03
C LEU A 47 4.22 -4.48 -1.78
N LEU A 48 5.04 -5.00 -2.70
CA LEU A 48 6.49 -4.92 -2.61
C LEU A 48 6.98 -3.46 -2.58
N ARG A 49 6.39 -2.59 -3.42
CA ARG A 49 6.68 -1.15 -3.41
C ARG A 49 6.38 -0.51 -2.04
N LEU A 50 5.32 -0.95 -1.36
CA LEU A 50 5.00 -0.49 0.00
C LEU A 50 6.05 -0.99 1.00
N ILE A 51 6.40 -2.28 0.94
CA ILE A 51 7.37 -2.87 1.88
C ILE A 51 8.74 -2.19 1.75
N ALA A 52 9.19 -1.92 0.52
CA ALA A 52 10.43 -1.18 0.28
C ALA A 52 10.43 0.24 0.86
N TYR A 53 9.25 0.86 1.01
CA TYR A 53 9.10 2.22 1.55
C TYR A 53 8.77 2.27 3.05
N LEU A 54 8.31 1.15 3.64
CA LEU A 54 7.94 1.09 5.06
C LEU A 54 9.07 1.48 6.02
N PRO A 55 10.35 1.13 5.80
CA PRO A 55 11.44 1.58 6.66
C PRO A 55 11.51 3.11 6.78
N HIS A 56 11.28 3.81 5.66
CA HIS A 56 11.21 5.27 5.67
C HIS A 56 9.99 5.79 6.44
N LEU A 57 8.82 5.16 6.31
CA LEU A 57 7.62 5.56 7.06
C LEU A 57 7.77 5.37 8.57
N VAL A 58 8.39 4.27 8.99
CA VAL A 58 8.62 3.97 10.41
C VAL A 58 9.58 4.98 11.02
N ALA A 59 10.59 5.44 10.27
CA ALA A 59 11.51 6.50 10.73
C ALA A 59 10.82 7.85 11.02
N TYR A 60 9.66 8.12 10.43
CA TYR A 60 8.86 9.32 10.70
C TYR A 60 7.77 9.10 11.75
N SER A 61 7.57 7.87 12.23
CA SER A 61 6.60 7.57 13.27
C SER A 61 7.15 7.89 14.67
N GLU A 62 6.30 8.35 15.58
CA GLU A 62 6.64 8.58 17.01
C GLU A 62 6.73 7.27 17.81
N LEU A 63 7.33 6.23 17.23
CA LEU A 63 7.54 4.95 17.90
C LEU A 63 8.83 4.99 18.74
N ASP A 64 8.85 4.23 19.84
CA ASP A 64 10.07 4.02 20.58
C ASP A 64 11.08 3.19 19.76
N ALA A 65 12.36 3.31 20.12
CA ALA A 65 13.45 2.68 19.36
C ALA A 65 13.34 1.14 19.36
N GLY A 66 12.82 0.52 20.44
CA GLY A 66 12.66 -0.92 20.53
C GLY A 66 11.52 -1.43 19.64
N SER A 67 10.37 -0.77 19.66
CA SER A 67 9.26 -1.08 18.76
C SER A 67 9.64 -0.89 17.29
N THR A 68 10.48 0.11 16.99
CA THR A 68 10.99 0.37 15.64
C THR A 68 11.88 -0.77 15.14
N GLU A 69 12.79 -1.26 15.98
CA GLU A 69 13.68 -2.37 15.66
C GLU A 69 12.89 -3.65 15.35
N ILE A 70 11.92 -3.99 16.20
CA ILE A 70 11.03 -5.15 16.00
C ILE A 70 10.27 -5.05 14.66
N ILE A 71 9.73 -3.87 14.34
CA ILE A 71 9.03 -3.65 13.07
C ILE A 71 9.99 -3.84 11.89
N GLN A 72 11.23 -3.34 11.97
CA GLN A 72 12.22 -3.53 10.92
C GLN A 72 12.59 -5.00 10.74
N GLU A 73 12.72 -5.78 11.81
CA GLU A 73 12.94 -7.23 11.74
C GLU A 73 11.79 -7.94 11.00
N TYR A 74 10.54 -7.70 11.39
CA TYR A 74 9.39 -8.28 10.71
C TYR A 74 9.27 -7.87 9.25
N LEU A 75 9.63 -6.63 8.90
CA LEU A 75 9.66 -6.17 7.51
C LEU A 75 10.72 -6.90 6.70
N ASN A 76 11.90 -7.14 7.29
CA ASN A 76 12.98 -7.89 6.64
C ASN A 76 12.61 -9.36 6.46
N GLU A 77 11.99 -9.99 7.47
CA GLU A 77 11.48 -11.36 7.34
C GLU A 77 10.43 -11.47 6.23
N LEU A 78 9.51 -10.51 6.16
CA LEU A 78 8.50 -10.45 5.10
C LEU A 78 9.13 -10.29 3.71
N LEU A 79 10.17 -9.46 3.56
CA LEU A 79 10.92 -9.33 2.32
C LEU A 79 11.64 -10.63 1.93
N TRP A 80 12.14 -11.38 2.90
CA TRP A 80 12.83 -12.64 2.66
C TRP A 80 11.89 -13.76 2.22
N PHE A 81 10.62 -13.68 2.62
CA PHE A 81 9.59 -14.65 2.26
C PHE A 81 9.02 -14.48 0.84
N VAL A 82 9.08 -13.27 0.28
CA VAL A 82 8.53 -12.90 -1.04
C VAL A 82 9.51 -13.20 -2.16
#